data_AF-A0A955G1G3-F1
#
_entry.id   AF-A0A955G1G3-F1
#
_cell.length_a   1.000
_cell.length_b   1.000
_cell.length_c   1.000
_cell.angle_alpha   90.00
_cell.angle_beta   90.00
_cell.angle_gamma   90.00
#
_symmetry.space_group_name_H-M   'P 1'
#
loop_
_entity.id
_entity.type
_entity.pdbx_description
1 polymer ?
#
loop_
_entity_poly.entity_id
_entity_poly.type
_entity_poly.pdbx_seq_one_letter_code
_entity_poly.pdbx_strand_id
1 'polypeptide(L)'
;VLGGLVSPIDGIGPSELHINELLERVKIDEVEEIILATNASVEGESTALYLQQQMQSTGVKISRLARGLPMGVDLEYADQITLSRALEGRQEL
;
A
#
# COMPACT_ATOMS: atom_id res chain seq x y z
N VAL A 1 -11.89 -4.78 -3.85
CA VAL A 1 -10.73 -4.99 -4.75
C VAL A 1 -10.69 -3.80 -5.69
N LEU A 2 -9.55 -3.13 -5.85
CA LEU A 2 -9.46 -1.83 -6.55
C LEU A 2 -9.64 -1.90 -8.07
N GLY A 3 -9.49 -3.09 -8.68
CA GLY A 3 -9.59 -3.26 -10.13
C GLY A 3 -8.31 -2.89 -10.92
N GLY A 4 -7.30 -2.35 -10.24
CA GLY A 4 -6.03 -1.95 -10.84
C GLY A 4 -5.21 -1.09 -9.90
N LEU A 5 -4.24 -0.36 -10.47
CA LEU A 5 -3.42 0.63 -9.80
C LEU A 5 -3.51 1.94 -10.59
N VAL A 6 -3.30 3.06 -9.91
CA VAL A 6 -3.14 4.36 -10.58
C VAL A 6 -1.84 4.32 -11.37
N SER A 7 -1.94 4.48 -12.69
CA SER A 7 -0.81 4.45 -13.61
C SER A 7 -0.93 5.62 -14.60
N PRO A 8 -0.23 6.74 -14.36
CA PRO A 8 -0.22 7.87 -15.28
C PRO A 8 0.32 7.52 -16.67
N ILE A 9 1.24 6.54 -16.73
CA ILE A 9 1.85 6.10 -18.00
C ILE A 9 0.82 5.36 -18.86
N ASP A 10 -0.03 4.53 -18.24
CA ASP A 10 -1.09 3.80 -18.93
C ASP A 10 -2.39 4.62 -19.03
N GLY A 11 -2.39 5.86 -18.54
CA GLY A 11 -3.56 6.73 -18.52
C GLY A 11 -4.63 6.33 -17.49
N ILE A 12 -4.34 5.41 -16.56
CA ILE A 12 -5.28 4.91 -15.56
C ILE A 12 -5.30 5.85 -14.35
N GLY A 13 -6.40 6.57 -14.19
CA GLY A 13 -6.66 7.47 -13.07
C GLY A 13 -7.47 6.83 -11.93
N PRO A 14 -7.61 7.53 -10.78
CA PRO A 14 -8.41 7.06 -9.65
C PRO A 14 -9.87 6.76 -9.99
N SER A 15 -10.47 7.47 -10.95
CA SER A 15 -11.86 7.30 -11.38
C SER A 15 -12.12 5.99 -12.13
N GLU A 16 -11.07 5.33 -12.62
CA GLU A 16 -11.17 4.03 -13.30
C GLU A 16 -11.01 2.86 -12.33
N LEU A 17 -10.79 3.15 -11.05
CA LEU A 17 -10.61 2.18 -9.99
C LEU A 17 -11.81 2.21 -9.03
N HIS A 18 -12.02 1.10 -8.33
CA HIS A 18 -13.11 0.96 -7.36
C HIS A 18 -12.79 1.63 -6.00
N ILE A 19 -12.35 2.89 -6.03
CA ILE A 19 -11.93 3.64 -4.82
C ILE A 19 -13.17 4.17 -4.08
N ASN A 20 -14.18 4.63 -4.79
CA ASN A 20 -15.39 5.16 -4.16
C ASN A 20 -16.14 4.07 -3.40
N GLU A 21 -16.25 2.88 -3.99
CA GLU A 21 -16.86 1.70 -3.40
C GLU A 21 -16.08 1.25 -2.16
N LEU A 22 -14.75 1.37 -2.17
CA LEU A 22 -13.94 1.13 -0.99
C LEU A 22 -14.24 2.15 0.12
N LEU A 23 -14.34 3.44 -0.21
CA LEU A 23 -14.65 4.49 0.76
C LEU A 23 -16.06 4.33 1.36
N GLU A 24 -17.04 3.95 0.55
CA GLU A 24 -18.40 3.64 1.03
C GLU A 24 -18.40 2.41 1.95
N ARG A 25 -17.70 1.35 1.55
CA ARG A 25 -17.59 0.13 2.35
C ARG A 25 -16.95 0.41 3.71
N VAL A 26 -15.91 1.23 3.78
CA VAL A 26 -15.26 1.62 5.04
C VAL A 26 -16.25 2.29 6.01
N LYS A 27 -17.19 3.09 5.49
CA LYS A 27 -18.23 3.75 6.30
C LYS A 27 -19.32 2.79 6.75
N ILE A 28 -19.72 1.86 5.90
CA ILE A 28 -20.81 0.90 6.18
C ILE A 28 -20.36 -0.19 7.15
N ASP A 29 -19.16 -0.72 6.95
CA ASP A 29 -18.63 -1.86 7.70
C ASP A 29 -18.03 -1.46 9.07
N GLU A 30 -17.94 -0.15 9.38
CA GLU A 30 -17.36 0.40 10.62
C GLU A 30 -15.99 -0.19 10.98
N VAL A 31 -15.11 -0.33 9.98
CA VAL A 31 -13.81 -0.99 10.15
C VAL A 31 -12.86 -0.20 11.02
N GLU A 32 -12.10 -0.91 11.86
CA GLU A 32 -11.07 -0.31 12.73
C GLU A 32 -9.74 -0.08 12.01
N GLU A 33 -9.42 -0.93 11.03
CA GLU A 33 -8.16 -0.91 10.30
C GLU A 33 -8.31 -1.23 8.81
N ILE A 34 -7.56 -0.49 7.99
CA ILE A 34 -7.40 -0.74 6.55
C ILE A 34 -5.94 -1.09 6.30
N ILE A 35 -5.71 -2.29 5.76
CA ILE A 35 -4.38 -2.78 5.39
C ILE A 35 -4.19 -2.61 3.88
N LEU A 36 -3.27 -1.74 3.49
CA LEU A 36 -2.93 -1.52 2.08
C LEU A 36 -1.94 -2.60 1.62
N ALA A 37 -2.45 -3.52 0.79
CA ALA A 37 -1.71 -4.65 0.23
C ALA A 37 -1.39 -4.49 -1.27
N THR A 38 -1.22 -3.26 -1.75
CA THR A 38 -0.76 -3.02 -3.13
C THR A 38 0.70 -3.42 -3.30
N ASN A 39 1.06 -3.83 -4.53
CA ASN A 39 2.41 -4.26 -4.87
C ASN A 39 3.49 -3.24 -4.47
N ALA A 40 4.71 -3.73 -4.22
CA ALA A 40 5.88 -2.89 -3.96
C ALA A 40 6.49 -2.28 -5.24
N SER A 41 5.63 -1.76 -6.13
CA SER A 41 6.00 -1.00 -7.32
C SER A 41 5.74 0.49 -7.12
N VAL A 42 6.21 1.33 -8.04
CA VAL A 42 6.00 2.78 -8.04
C VAL A 42 4.50 3.12 -8.08
N GLU A 43 3.74 2.42 -8.93
CA GLU A 43 2.29 2.58 -9.10
C GLU A 43 1.55 2.11 -7.84
N GLY A 44 1.99 0.98 -7.26
CA GLY A 44 1.43 0.46 -6.02
C GLY A 44 1.68 1.39 -4.83
N GLU A 45 2.84 2.04 -4.79
CA GLU A 45 3.19 3.05 -3.78
C GLU A 45 2.36 4.31 -3.94
N SER A 46 2.26 4.83 -5.16
CA SER A 46 1.47 6.01 -5.50
C SER A 46 -0.01 5.80 -5.20
N THR A 47 -0.57 4.64 -5.56
CA THR A 47 -1.97 4.29 -5.29
C THR A 47 -2.26 4.22 -3.79
N ALA A 48 -1.36 3.64 -3.01
CA ALA A 48 -1.53 3.55 -1.56
C ALA A 48 -1.41 4.92 -0.87
N LEU A 49 -0.49 5.77 -1.31
CA LEU A 49 -0.37 7.14 -0.82
C LEU A 49 -1.65 7.94 -1.12
N TYR A 50 -2.19 7.78 -2.32
CA TYR A 50 -3.46 8.39 -2.72
C TYR A 50 -4.61 7.93 -1.80
N LEU A 51 -4.75 6.63 -1.56
CA LEU A 51 -5.78 6.09 -0.66
C LEU A 51 -5.62 6.60 0.78
N GLN A 52 -4.39 6.65 1.28
CA GLN A 52 -4.10 7.20 2.61
C GLN A 52 -4.59 8.65 2.74
N GLN A 53 -4.34 9.49 1.73
CA GLN A 53 -4.78 10.89 1.71
C GLN A 53 -6.32 11.01 1.65
N GLN A 54 -6.98 10.18 0.83
CA GLN A 54 -8.46 10.20 0.74
C GLN A 54 -9.15 9.76 2.03
N MET A 55 -8.50 8.87 2.80
CA MET A 55 -9.06 8.30 4.02
C MET A 55 -8.59 9.00 5.30
N GLN A 56 -7.77 10.05 5.20
CA GLN A 56 -7.19 10.71 6.37
C GLN A 56 -8.25 11.27 7.34
N SER A 57 -9.43 11.63 6.83
CA SER A 57 -10.54 12.19 7.61
C SER A 57 -11.47 11.15 8.24
N THR A 58 -11.32 9.85 7.92
CA THR A 58 -12.21 8.81 8.46
C THR A 58 -11.85 8.41 9.88
N GLY A 59 -10.63 8.73 10.34
CA GLY A 59 -10.12 8.32 11.65
C GLY A 59 -9.75 6.83 11.75
N VAL A 60 -9.95 6.06 10.68
CA VAL A 60 -9.62 4.64 10.61
C VAL A 60 -8.11 4.46 10.57
N LYS A 61 -7.60 3.46 11.28
CA LYS A 61 -6.16 3.15 11.25
C LYS A 61 -5.79 2.63 9.86
N ILE A 62 -4.79 3.24 9.23
CA ILE A 62 -4.28 2.79 7.94
C ILE A 62 -2.90 2.20 8.16
N SER A 63 -2.69 0.97 7.74
CA SER A 63 -1.41 0.30 7.78
C SER A 63 -1.06 -0.27 6.41
N ARG A 64 0.19 -0.72 6.28
CA ARG A 64 0.71 -1.30 5.04
C ARG A 64 1.45 -2.57 5.36
N LEU A 65 1.39 -3.54 4.44
CA LEU A 65 2.24 -4.73 4.54
C LEU A 65 3.71 -4.32 4.64
N ALA A 66 4.43 -5.04 5.50
CA ALA A 66 5.86 -4.86 5.67
C ALA A 66 6.59 -5.08 4.34
N ARG A 67 7.70 -4.36 4.18
CA ARG A 67 8.57 -4.44 3.00
C ARG A 67 10.00 -4.65 3.48
N GLY A 68 10.75 -5.45 2.73
CA GLY A 68 12.12 -5.75 3.05
C GLY A 68 12.47 -7.18 2.67
N LEU A 69 13.43 -7.73 3.39
CA LEU A 69 13.97 -9.06 3.13
C LEU A 69 12.90 -10.14 3.34
N PRO A 70 12.67 -11.02 2.35
CA PRO A 70 11.81 -12.18 2.55
C PRO A 70 12.50 -13.18 3.49
N MET A 71 11.68 -13.92 4.23
CA MET A 71 12.19 -15.01 5.06
C MET A 71 12.86 -16.10 4.21
N GLY A 72 14.02 -16.57 4.66
CA GLY A 72 14.75 -17.66 4.02
C GLY A 72 15.61 -17.25 2.83
N VAL A 73 15.78 -15.95 2.57
CA VAL A 73 16.76 -15.44 1.60
C VAL A 73 18.01 -14.96 2.31
N ASP A 74 19.17 -15.42 1.83
CA ASP A 74 20.45 -14.93 2.33
C ASP A 74 20.69 -13.49 1.88
N LEU A 75 21.30 -12.70 2.77
CA LEU A 75 21.56 -11.28 2.55
C LEU A 75 22.37 -11.01 1.28
N GLU A 76 23.28 -11.92 0.91
CA GLU A 76 24.16 -11.81 -0.26
C GLU A 76 23.41 -11.82 -1.60
N TYR A 77 22.18 -12.35 -1.62
CA TYR A 77 21.34 -12.41 -2.83
C TYR A 77 20.27 -11.33 -2.88
N ALA A 78 20.17 -10.48 -1.85
CA ALA A 78 19.19 -9.42 -1.81
C ALA A 78 19.64 -8.20 -2.61
N ASP A 79 18.73 -7.62 -3.39
CA ASP A 79 19.00 -6.37 -4.10
C ASP A 79 19.07 -5.17 -3.15
N GLN A 80 19.72 -4.11 -3.60
CA GLN A 80 19.96 -2.91 -2.79
C GLN A 80 18.66 -2.23 -2.34
N ILE A 81 17.59 -2.26 -3.14
CA ILE A 81 16.32 -1.62 -2.81
C ILE A 81 15.65 -2.41 -1.68
N THR A 82 15.57 -3.73 -1.80
CA THR A 82 15.04 -4.62 -0.76
C THR A 82 15.79 -4.45 0.57
N LEU A 83 17.12 -4.38 0.51
CA LEU A 83 17.96 -4.12 1.69
C LEU A 83 17.70 -2.76 2.32
N SER A 84 17.59 -1.69 1.52
CA SER A 84 17.25 -0.34 2.01
C SER A 84 15.92 -0.35 2.74
N ARG A 85 14.89 -0.97 2.14
CA ARG A 85 13.55 -1.07 2.75
C ARG A 85 13.57 -1.87 4.05
N ALA A 86 14.33 -2.96 4.11
CA ALA A 86 14.48 -3.75 5.34
C ALA A 86 15.15 -2.94 6.46
N LEU A 87 16.17 -2.14 6.14
CA LEU A 87 16.88 -1.28 7.09
C LEU A 87 16.04 -0.09 7.57
N GLU A 88 15.27 0.52 6.67
CA GLU A 88 14.29 1.57 6.98
C GLU A 88 13.20 1.06 7.92
N GLY A 89 12.67 -0.14 7.63
CA GLY A 89 11.60 -0.79 8.40
C GLY A 89 12.06 -1.59 9.61
N ARG A 90 13.32 -1.49 10.02
CA ARG A 90 13.85 -2.24 11.16
C ARG A 90 13.08 -1.88 12.45
N GLN A 91 12.82 -2.88 13.27
CA GLN A 91 12.14 -2.72 14.56
C GLN A 91 13.11 -3.02 15.70
N GLU A 92 12.95 -2.33 16.83
CA GLU A 92 13.62 -2.72 18.07
C GLU A 92 12.98 -4.01 18.63
N LEU A 93 13.77 -4.78 19.39
CA LEU A 93 13.33 -6.03 20.02
C LEU A 93 12.80 -5.79 21.44
#